data_AF-A0A452XM62-F1
#
_entry.id   AF-A0A452XM62-F1
#
_cell.length_a   1.000
_cell.length_b   1.000
_cell.length_c   1.000
_cell.angle_alpha   90.00
_cell.angle_beta   90.00
_cell.angle_gamma   90.00
#
_symmetry.space_group_name_H-M   'P 1'
#
loop_
_entity.id
_entity.type
_entity.pdbx_description
1 polymer ?
#
loop_
_entity_poly.entity_id
_entity_poly.type
_entity_poly.pdbx_seq_one_letter_code
_entity_poly.pdbx_strand_id
1 'polypeptide(L)'
;MLNSMAPVALALCLFATVLLSASPPTHAYIGHPYSLPRPSPEAAEPTSSPEYKVYIIMLKPRANAEAMDNEERQRWYRSFLPDEVTADGKPRLVCSYKTVF
;
A
#
# COMPACT_ATOMS: atom_id res chain seq x y z
N MET A 1 41.47 34.80 23.18
CA MET A 1 40.50 34.19 24.13
C MET A 1 39.43 33.50 23.32
N LEU A 2 39.50 32.17 23.23
CA LEU A 2 38.64 31.32 22.39
C LEU A 2 37.49 30.82 23.27
N ASN A 3 36.38 31.56 23.35
CA ASN A 3 35.24 31.15 24.17
C ASN A 3 34.03 30.75 23.33
N SER A 4 33.85 29.43 23.25
CA SER A 4 32.62 28.75 23.68
C SER A 4 31.33 29.06 22.92
N MET A 5 31.26 28.68 21.64
CA MET A 5 29.99 28.40 20.93
C MET A 5 29.94 26.96 20.39
N ALA A 6 30.89 26.11 20.81
CA ALA A 6 30.99 24.73 20.36
C ALA A 6 29.97 23.74 21.00
N PRO A 7 29.55 23.85 22.28
CA PRO A 7 28.82 22.74 22.90
C PRO A 7 27.35 22.69 22.48
N VAL A 8 26.73 23.83 22.14
CA VAL A 8 25.31 23.90 21.73
C VAL A 8 25.12 23.39 20.30
N ALA A 9 26.03 23.73 19.39
CA ALA A 9 25.98 23.25 18.01
C ALA A 9 26.19 21.74 17.92
N LEU A 10 27.09 21.18 18.75
CA LEU A 10 27.39 19.74 18.77
C LEU A 10 26.23 18.92 19.37
N ALA A 11 25.53 19.46 20.38
CA ALA A 11 24.33 18.84 20.93
C ALA A 11 23.19 18.75 19.91
N LEU A 12 22.94 19.81 19.13
CA LEU A 12 21.91 19.82 18.08
C LEU A 12 22.19 18.83 16.94
N CYS A 13 23.46 18.63 16.57
CA CYS A 13 23.85 17.65 15.54
C CYS A 13 23.58 16.20 15.97
N LEU A 14 23.75 15.85 17.26
CA LEU A 14 23.52 14.49 17.74
C LEU A 14 22.02 14.12 17.77
N PHE A 15 21.12 15.07 18.02
CA PHE A 15 19.67 14.81 17.98
C PHE A 15 19.14 14.53 16.56
N ALA A 16 19.73 15.14 15.52
CA ALA A 16 19.32 14.89 14.14
C ALA A 16 19.70 13.48 13.64
N THR A 17 20.81 12.91 14.13
CA THR A 17 21.24 11.55 13.74
C THR A 17 20.42 10.44 14.39
N VAL A 18 19.86 10.65 15.59
CA VAL A 18 19.07 9.62 16.28
C VAL A 18 17.70 9.42 15.64
N LEU A 19 17.09 10.47 15.09
CA LEU A 19 15.76 10.37 14.46
C LEU A 19 15.75 9.70 13.09
N LEU A 20 16.91 9.56 12.43
CA LEU A 20 17.01 8.93 11.11
C LEU A 20 17.22 7.40 11.16
N SER A 21 17.43 6.84 12.35
CA SER A 21 17.62 5.38 12.57
C SER A 21 16.41 4.70 13.22
N ALA A 22 15.29 5.40 13.38
CA ALA A 22 14.03 4.76 13.73
C ALA A 22 13.47 4.10 12.46
N SER A 23 13.94 2.88 12.18
CA SER A 23 13.22 1.97 11.29
C SER A 23 11.74 1.98 11.73
N PRO A 24 10.77 2.11 10.81
CA PRO A 24 9.37 1.97 11.15
C PRO A 24 9.21 0.68 11.96
N PRO A 25 8.37 0.66 13.02
CA PRO A 25 8.00 -0.62 13.60
C PRO A 25 7.48 -1.44 12.43
N THR A 26 8.15 -2.56 12.17
CA THR A 26 7.55 -3.66 11.44
C THR A 26 6.31 -4.02 12.23
N HIS A 27 5.19 -3.40 11.87
CA HIS A 27 3.90 -4.02 12.02
C HIS A 27 4.01 -5.28 11.17
N ALA A 28 4.52 -6.33 11.80
CA ALA A 28 4.24 -7.68 11.39
C ALA A 28 2.72 -7.76 11.44
N TYR A 29 2.11 -7.45 10.30
CA TYR A 29 0.77 -7.88 9.99
C TYR A 29 0.88 -9.40 9.95
N ILE A 30 0.74 -10.02 11.13
CA ILE A 30 0.21 -11.37 11.24
C ILE A 30 -1.27 -11.24 10.85
N GLY A 31 -1.49 -10.96 9.57
CA GLY A 31 -2.68 -11.48 8.92
C GLY A 31 -2.46 -12.97 8.89
N HIS A 32 -3.02 -13.65 9.88
CA HIS A 32 -3.19 -15.10 9.84
C HIS A 32 -3.67 -15.45 8.44
N PRO A 33 -2.86 -16.11 7.58
CA PRO A 33 -3.45 -16.76 6.43
C PRO A 33 -4.33 -17.83 7.04
N TYR A 34 -5.64 -17.68 6.83
CA TYR A 34 -6.68 -18.65 7.09
C TYR A 34 -6.14 -19.99 7.57
N SER A 35 -6.34 -20.30 8.85
CA SER A 35 -6.24 -21.67 9.34
C SER A 35 -7.26 -22.50 8.57
N LEU A 36 -6.86 -23.00 7.40
CA LEU A 36 -7.67 -23.90 6.60
C LEU A 36 -7.76 -25.22 7.37
N PRO A 37 -8.97 -25.73 7.65
CA PRO A 37 -9.12 -27.11 8.08
C PRO A 37 -8.50 -28.00 7.00
N ARG A 38 -7.61 -28.90 7.40
CA ARG A 38 -7.07 -29.95 6.54
C ARG A 38 -8.24 -30.66 5.84
N PRO A 39 -8.37 -30.61 4.50
CA PRO A 39 -9.48 -31.26 3.83
C PRO A 39 -9.35 -32.78 3.96
N SER A 40 -10.39 -33.42 4.49
CA SER A 40 -10.62 -34.86 4.36
C SER A 40 -10.79 -35.18 2.87
N PRO A 41 -10.23 -36.31 2.37
CA PRO A 41 -10.36 -36.68 0.96
C PRO A 41 -11.73 -37.30 0.73
N GLU A 42 -12.78 -36.49 0.72
CA GLU A 42 -14.10 -36.92 0.27
C GLU A 42 -14.57 -35.97 -0.84
N ALA A 43 -14.83 -36.58 -1.99
CA ALA A 43 -14.93 -35.96 -3.30
C ALA A 43 -16.02 -34.88 -3.35
N ALA A 44 -15.60 -33.62 -3.44
CA ALA A 44 -16.43 -32.54 -3.95
C ALA A 44 -15.87 -32.15 -5.33
N GLU A 45 -16.67 -32.39 -6.37
CA GLU A 45 -16.49 -31.79 -7.70
C GLU A 45 -16.17 -30.29 -7.54
N PRO A 46 -15.05 -29.78 -8.09
CA PRO A 46 -14.78 -28.36 -8.05
C PRO A 46 -15.78 -27.68 -8.99
N THR A 47 -16.90 -27.21 -8.43
CA THR A 47 -17.71 -26.17 -9.05
C THR A 47 -16.79 -24.99 -9.30
N SER A 48 -16.26 -24.92 -10.52
CA SER A 48 -15.36 -23.88 -10.99
C SER A 48 -16.16 -22.58 -11.09
N SER A 49 -16.46 -21.96 -9.95
CA SER A 49 -16.89 -20.57 -9.93
C SER A 49 -15.80 -19.74 -10.63
N PRO A 50 -16.15 -18.78 -11.49
CA PRO A 50 -15.15 -17.97 -12.17
C PRO A 50 -14.27 -17.29 -11.12
N GLU A 51 -13.02 -17.73 -11.05
CA GLU A 51 -12.06 -17.21 -10.08
C GLU A 51 -11.84 -15.72 -10.33
N TYR A 52 -11.86 -14.93 -9.26
CA TYR A 52 -11.62 -13.50 -9.34
C TYR A 52 -10.16 -13.25 -9.72
N LYS A 53 -9.92 -12.91 -10.99
CA LYS A 53 -8.57 -12.60 -11.49
C LYS A 53 -8.18 -11.17 -11.17
N VAL A 54 -7.03 -11.00 -10.53
CA VAL A 54 -6.46 -9.69 -10.19
C VAL A 54 -5.46 -9.28 -11.27
N TYR A 55 -5.55 -8.02 -11.70
CA TYR A 55 -4.63 -7.41 -12.66
C TYR A 55 -4.03 -6.14 -12.08
N ILE A 56 -2.77 -5.85 -12.39
CA ILE A 56 -2.12 -4.59 -12.06
C ILE A 56 -2.10 -3.71 -13.31
N ILE A 57 -2.71 -2.54 -13.23
CA ILE A 57 -2.73 -1.55 -14.31
C ILE A 57 -1.76 -0.44 -13.97
N MET A 58 -0.73 -0.28 -14.78
CA MET A 58 0.27 0.78 -14.61
C MET A 58 -0.13 2.00 -15.45
N LEU A 59 -0.32 3.13 -14.79
CA LEU A 59 -0.75 4.37 -15.42
C LEU A 59 0.42 5.35 -15.52
N LYS A 60 0.47 6.09 -16.62
CA LYS A 60 1.37 7.24 -16.73
C LYS A 60 0.83 8.38 -15.84
N PRO A 61 1.64 8.98 -14.95
CA PRO A 61 1.22 10.11 -14.13
C PRO A 61 0.77 11.30 -14.99
N ARG A 62 -0.30 11.98 -14.57
CA ARG A 62 -0.69 13.29 -15.11
C ARG A 62 0.25 14.38 -14.57
N ALA A 63 0.33 15.50 -15.29
CA ALA A 63 1.14 16.64 -14.87
C ALA A 63 0.83 17.15 -13.46
N ASN A 64 -0.43 17.02 -13.02
CA ASN A 64 -0.91 17.47 -11.71
C ASN A 64 -1.09 16.32 -10.70
N ALA A 65 -0.57 15.11 -10.95
CA ALA A 65 -0.84 13.93 -10.11
C ALA A 65 -0.46 14.12 -8.63
N GLU A 66 0.57 14.91 -8.36
CA GLU A 66 1.02 15.22 -6.99
C GLU A 66 0.10 16.20 -6.26
N ALA A 67 -0.57 17.09 -6.99
CA ALA A 67 -1.49 18.08 -6.42
C ALA A 67 -2.89 17.48 -6.14
N MET A 68 -3.22 16.34 -6.74
CA MET A 68 -4.51 15.68 -6.53
C MET A 68 -4.65 15.20 -5.09
N ASP A 69 -5.81 15.49 -4.49
CA ASP A 69 -6.19 14.87 -3.24
C ASP A 69 -6.49 13.36 -3.43
N ASN A 70 -6.75 12.65 -2.33
CA ASN A 70 -6.98 11.21 -2.39
C ASN A 70 -8.27 10.84 -3.12
N GLU A 71 -9.32 11.66 -3.03
CA GLU A 71 -10.61 11.37 -3.62
C GLU A 71 -10.60 11.62 -5.12
N GLU A 72 -10.02 12.74 -5.55
CA GLU A 72 -9.77 13.06 -6.95
C GLU A 72 -8.90 11.98 -7.60
N ARG A 73 -7.83 11.55 -6.92
CA ARG A 73 -6.95 10.47 -7.39
C ARG A 73 -7.69 9.13 -7.51
N GLN A 74 -8.51 8.79 -6.53
CA GLN A 74 -9.36 7.59 -6.58
C GLN A 74 -10.37 7.63 -7.73
N ARG A 75 -11.06 8.77 -7.92
CA ARG A 75 -11.98 8.97 -9.06
C ARG A 75 -11.24 8.83 -10.40
N TRP A 76 -10.04 9.39 -10.50
CA TRP A 76 -9.21 9.27 -11.70
C TRP A 76 -8.79 7.81 -11.97
N TYR A 77 -8.37 7.05 -10.96
CA TYR A 77 -8.05 5.63 -11.15
C TYR A 77 -9.26 4.81 -11.61
N ARG A 78 -10.45 5.04 -11.02
CA ARG A 78 -11.69 4.37 -11.45
C ARG A 78 -12.06 4.68 -12.88
N SER A 79 -11.71 5.86 -13.41
CA SER A 79 -12.02 6.23 -14.80
C SER A 79 -11.34 5.37 -15.87
N PHE A 80 -10.31 4.58 -15.52
CA PHE A 80 -9.68 3.62 -16.43
C PHE A 80 -10.32 2.23 -16.39
N LEU A 81 -11.24 1.99 -15.46
CA LEU A 81 -11.95 0.73 -15.36
C LEU A 81 -13.22 0.80 -16.22
N PRO A 82 -13.62 -0.33 -16.83
CA PRO A 82 -14.82 -0.36 -17.66
C PRO A 82 -16.12 -0.12 -16.85
N ASP A 83 -16.08 -0.44 -15.55
CA ASP A 83 -17.17 -0.25 -14.60
C ASP A 83 -16.57 -0.18 -13.18
N GLU A 84 -17.38 0.12 -12.17
CA GLU A 84 -16.99 0.07 -10.76
C GLU A 84 -17.03 -1.36 -10.21
N VAL A 85 -17.92 -2.21 -10.74
CA VAL A 85 -18.17 -3.57 -10.26
C VAL A 85 -18.07 -4.63 -11.37
N THR A 86 -17.78 -5.87 -10.99
CA THR A 86 -17.83 -7.04 -11.89
C THR A 86 -19.28 -7.48 -12.10
N ALA A 87 -19.49 -8.42 -13.04
CA ALA A 87 -20.80 -9.06 -13.21
C ALA A 87 -21.34 -9.67 -11.91
N ASP A 88 -20.44 -10.18 -11.06
CA ASP A 88 -20.77 -10.72 -9.73
C ASP A 88 -20.88 -9.67 -8.61
N GLY A 89 -20.93 -8.38 -8.95
CA GLY A 89 -21.09 -7.28 -7.97
C GLY A 89 -19.86 -6.99 -7.11
N LYS A 90 -18.69 -7.55 -7.42
CA LYS A 90 -17.44 -7.28 -6.68
C LYS A 90 -16.80 -5.98 -7.18
N PRO A 91 -16.19 -5.15 -6.33
CA PRO A 91 -15.44 -3.99 -6.78
C PRO A 91 -14.35 -4.38 -7.78
N ARG A 92 -14.16 -3.59 -8.84
CA ARG A 92 -13.04 -3.77 -9.79
C ARG A 92 -11.76 -3.10 -9.31
N LEU A 93 -11.86 -2.01 -8.54
CA LEU A 93 -10.72 -1.38 -7.88
C LEU A 93 -10.57 -1.94 -6.47
N VAL A 94 -9.64 -2.90 -6.29
CA VAL A 94 -9.36 -3.51 -4.98
C VAL A 94 -8.30 -2.72 -4.21
N CYS A 95 -7.25 -2.28 -4.91
CA CYS A 95 -6.15 -1.52 -4.35
C CYS A 95 -5.65 -0.50 -5.37
N SER A 96 -5.06 0.59 -4.87
CA SER A 96 -4.43 1.62 -5.70
C SER A 96 -3.14 2.07 -5.05
N TYR A 97 -2.10 2.27 -5.85
CA TYR A 97 -0.78 2.70 -5.40
C TYR A 97 -0.49 4.10 -5.94
N LYS A 98 -0.02 5.00 -5.07
CA LYS A 98 0.50 6.32 -5.49
C LYS A 98 1.99 6.23 -5.86
N THR A 99 2.74 5.41 -5.14
CA THR A 99 4.19 5.28 -5.26
C THR A 99 4.54 3.81 -5.41
N VAL A 100 5.43 3.49 -6.33
CA VAL A 100 6.03 2.17 -6.51
C VAL A 100 7.51 2.32 -6.16
N PHE A 101 8.03 1.47 -5.28
CA PHE A 101 9.43 1.50 -4.81
C PHE A 101 10.29 0.52 -5.59
#